data_AF-A0A7S3K5Q5-F1
#
_entry.id   AF-A0A7S3K5Q5-F1
#
_cell.length_a   1.000
_cell.length_b   1.000
_cell.length_c   1.000
_cell.angle_alpha   90.00
_cell.angle_beta   90.00
_cell.angle_gamma   90.00
#
_symmetry.space_group_name_H-M   'P 1'
#
loop_
_entity.id
_entity.type
_entity.pdbx_description
1 polymer ?
#
loop_
_entity_poly.entity_id
_entity_poly.type
_entity_poly.pdbx_seq_one_letter_code
_entity_poly.pdbx_strand_id
1 'polypeptide(L)'
;MNFLKKAAADVQNRANTTVEAKKLLDDGGPPMEAYLSTKGNMRSAVQSETVVLAQCTDTLHQYEAVLEQMNKTISEAGTSISEEQKNELTKFIPIYQARVKACKTAIDALVETPPAPAISPVEDDAIKMLFVKGKVEDVKKRSQEVADKAMTKVQGNKNTQEAPAPAAP
;
A
#
# COMPACT_ATOMS: atom_id res chain seq x y z
N MET A 1 -9.38 -0.41 -41.63
CA MET A 1 -9.98 0.91 -41.37
C MET A 1 -10.87 0.99 -40.11
N ASN A 2 -11.40 -0.11 -39.56
CA ASN A 2 -12.30 -0.04 -38.39
C ASN A 2 -11.62 0.21 -37.02
N PHE A 3 -10.34 -0.17 -36.88
CA PHE A 3 -9.59 0.04 -35.63
C PHE A 3 -9.34 1.52 -35.32
N LEU A 4 -8.98 2.32 -36.33
CA LEU A 4 -8.70 3.76 -36.15
C LEU A 4 -9.96 4.55 -35.75
N LYS A 5 -11.12 4.20 -36.31
CA LYS A 5 -12.40 4.82 -35.93
C LYS A 5 -12.79 4.49 -34.49
N LYS A 6 -12.58 3.25 -34.07
CA LYS A 6 -12.81 2.81 -32.68
C LYS A 6 -11.87 3.51 -31.71
N ALA A 7 -10.57 3.52 -31.99
CA ALA A 7 -9.58 4.21 -31.16
C ALA A 7 -9.87 5.71 -31.02
N ALA A 8 -10.27 6.39 -32.11
CA ALA A 8 -10.66 7.80 -32.05
C ALA A 8 -11.90 8.04 -31.18
N ALA A 9 -12.91 7.18 -31.29
CA ALA A 9 -14.11 7.27 -30.46
C ALA A 9 -13.80 7.00 -28.97
N ASP A 10 -12.95 6.03 -28.67
CA ASP A 10 -12.53 5.72 -27.30
C ASP A 10 -11.78 6.89 -26.66
N VAL A 11 -10.89 7.55 -27.41
CA VAL A 11 -10.18 8.76 -26.95
C VAL A 11 -11.15 9.91 -26.68
N GLN A 12 -12.10 10.16 -27.58
CA GLN A 12 -13.10 11.21 -27.39
C GLN A 12 -13.97 10.95 -26.16
N ASN A 13 -14.40 9.70 -25.96
CA ASN A 13 -15.19 9.31 -24.80
C ASN A 13 -14.41 9.56 -23.50
N ARG A 14 -13.13 9.20 -23.44
CA ARG A 14 -12.27 9.48 -22.27
C ARG A 14 -12.07 10.97 -22.02
N ALA A 15 -11.90 11.78 -23.08
CA ALA A 15 -11.81 13.23 -22.95
C ALA A 15 -13.10 13.82 -22.35
N ASN A 16 -14.26 13.37 -22.84
CA ASN A 16 -15.56 13.80 -22.32
C ASN A 16 -15.73 13.42 -20.84
N THR A 17 -15.43 12.16 -20.47
CA THR A 17 -15.47 11.69 -19.07
C THR A 17 -14.55 12.51 -18.17
N THR A 18 -13.37 12.89 -18.65
CA THR A 18 -12.40 13.71 -17.90
C THR A 18 -12.94 15.13 -17.67
N VAL A 19 -13.58 15.75 -18.68
CA VAL A 19 -14.22 17.06 -18.55
C VAL A 19 -15.37 17.02 -17.55
N GLU A 20 -16.22 15.99 -17.63
CA GLU A 20 -17.31 15.78 -16.67
C GLU A 20 -16.80 15.54 -15.25
N ALA A 21 -15.68 14.81 -15.10
CA ALA A 21 -15.05 14.56 -13.81
C ALA A 21 -14.54 15.86 -13.18
N LYS A 22 -13.90 16.73 -13.98
CA LYS A 22 -13.49 18.06 -13.50
C LYS A 22 -14.71 18.89 -13.10
N LYS A 23 -15.75 18.92 -13.94
CA LYS A 23 -16.99 19.64 -13.64
C LYS A 23 -17.65 19.15 -12.36
N LEU A 24 -17.68 17.84 -12.13
CA LEU A 24 -18.19 17.24 -10.89
C LEU A 24 -17.47 17.78 -9.65
N LEU A 25 -16.14 17.93 -9.72
CA LEU A 25 -15.34 18.49 -8.63
C LEU A 25 -15.54 20.00 -8.48
N ASP A 26 -15.53 20.74 -9.58
CA ASP A 26 -15.69 22.20 -9.58
C ASP A 26 -17.07 22.62 -9.02
N ASP A 27 -18.14 21.97 -9.51
CA ASP A 27 -19.53 22.28 -9.12
C ASP A 27 -19.84 21.78 -7.71
N GLY A 28 -19.26 20.63 -7.33
CA GLY A 28 -19.52 19.97 -6.03
C GLY A 28 -18.69 20.50 -4.87
N GLY A 29 -17.54 21.12 -5.15
CA GLY A 29 -16.65 21.69 -4.15
C GLY A 29 -16.13 20.69 -3.10
N PRO A 30 -15.66 21.18 -1.93
CA PRO A 30 -15.05 20.35 -0.90
C PRO A 30 -15.89 19.15 -0.41
N PRO A 31 -17.23 19.23 -0.26
CA PRO A 31 -18.03 18.08 0.11
C PRO A 31 -17.98 16.93 -0.92
N MET A 32 -17.98 17.26 -2.22
CA MET A 32 -17.85 16.25 -3.28
C MET A 32 -16.43 15.67 -3.31
N GLU A 33 -15.40 16.50 -3.12
CA GLU A 33 -14.02 15.99 -3.00
C GLU A 33 -13.90 14.98 -1.85
N ALA A 34 -14.48 15.27 -0.68
CA ALA A 34 -14.49 14.38 0.47
C ALA A 34 -15.28 13.08 0.21
N TYR A 35 -16.48 13.19 -0.38
CA TYR A 35 -17.30 12.04 -0.75
C TYR A 35 -16.55 11.07 -1.68
N LEU A 36 -15.97 11.59 -2.77
CA LEU A 36 -15.23 10.79 -3.74
C LEU A 36 -13.95 10.21 -3.14
N SER A 37 -13.25 10.96 -2.29
CA SER A 37 -12.07 10.47 -1.58
C SER A 37 -12.41 9.29 -0.67
N THR A 38 -13.48 9.40 0.12
CA THR A 38 -13.96 8.29 0.97
C THR A 38 -14.31 7.07 0.12
N LYS A 39 -15.04 7.25 -0.97
CA LYS A 39 -15.43 6.15 -1.87
C LYS A 39 -14.22 5.50 -2.55
N GLY A 40 -13.24 6.29 -2.97
CA GLY A 40 -11.95 5.80 -3.49
C GLY A 40 -11.14 5.03 -2.45
N ASN A 41 -11.15 5.49 -1.20
CA ASN A 41 -10.49 4.81 -0.08
C ASN A 41 -11.17 3.49 0.28
N MET A 42 -12.51 3.45 0.27
CA MET A 42 -13.28 2.21 0.47
C MET A 42 -12.94 1.16 -0.59
N ARG A 43 -12.92 1.56 -1.88
CA ARG A 43 -12.51 0.65 -2.98
C ARG A 43 -11.06 0.17 -2.79
N SER A 44 -10.15 1.07 -2.43
CA SER A 44 -8.75 0.72 -2.17
C SER A 44 -8.60 -0.25 -1.00
N ALA A 45 -9.37 -0.04 0.08
CA ALA A 45 -9.36 -0.93 1.25
C ALA A 45 -9.80 -2.35 0.88
N VAL A 46 -10.92 -2.50 0.15
CA VAL A 46 -11.39 -3.80 -0.35
C VAL A 46 -10.35 -4.48 -1.25
N GLN A 47 -9.70 -3.71 -2.13
CA GLN A 47 -8.64 -4.23 -2.98
C GLN A 47 -7.42 -4.68 -2.16
N SER A 48 -6.98 -3.90 -1.17
CA SER A 48 -5.89 -4.27 -0.27
C SER A 48 -6.22 -5.52 0.53
N GLU A 49 -7.45 -5.65 1.02
CA GLU A 49 -7.92 -6.82 1.75
C GLU A 49 -7.85 -8.09 0.88
N THR A 50 -8.28 -7.99 -0.38
CA THR A 50 -8.17 -9.10 -1.35
C THR A 50 -6.72 -9.55 -1.52
N VAL A 51 -5.78 -8.61 -1.62
CA VAL A 51 -4.35 -8.91 -1.74
C VAL A 51 -3.81 -9.57 -0.47
N VAL A 52 -4.18 -9.06 0.70
CA VAL A 52 -3.78 -9.64 1.99
C VAL A 52 -4.32 -11.05 2.15
N LEU A 53 -5.59 -11.29 1.79
CA LEU A 53 -6.21 -12.61 1.84
C LEU A 53 -5.47 -13.62 0.96
N ALA A 54 -5.11 -13.22 -0.27
CA ALA A 54 -4.32 -14.05 -1.17
C ALA A 54 -2.94 -14.38 -0.56
N GLN A 55 -2.25 -13.38 -0.02
CA GLN A 55 -0.94 -13.56 0.63
C GLN A 55 -1.01 -14.46 1.88
N CYS A 56 -2.05 -14.33 2.69
CA CYS A 56 -2.29 -15.20 3.83
C CYS A 56 -2.55 -16.64 3.41
N THR A 57 -3.30 -16.84 2.31
CA THR A 57 -3.60 -18.16 1.75
C THR A 57 -2.34 -18.82 1.20
N ASP A 58 -1.53 -18.09 0.43
CA ASP A 58 -0.26 -18.58 -0.09
C ASP A 58 0.70 -18.96 1.04
N THR A 59 0.80 -18.10 2.05
CA THR A 59 1.65 -18.34 3.23
C THR A 59 1.17 -19.56 4.02
N LEU A 60 -0.14 -19.73 4.17
CA LEU A 60 -0.74 -20.91 4.81
C LEU A 60 -0.30 -22.20 4.09
N HIS A 61 -0.46 -22.25 2.77
CA HIS A 61 -0.06 -23.41 1.96
C HIS A 61 1.44 -23.71 2.08
N GLN A 62 2.29 -22.69 2.09
CA GLN A 62 3.73 -22.87 2.29
C GLN A 62 4.05 -23.49 3.65
N TYR A 63 3.40 -23.04 4.73
CA TYR A 63 3.60 -23.62 6.06
C TYR A 63 3.07 -25.05 6.17
N GLU A 64 1.91 -25.35 5.57
CA GLU A 64 1.37 -26.71 5.53
C GLU A 64 2.28 -27.66 4.75
N ALA A 65 2.81 -27.24 3.59
CA ALA A 65 3.77 -28.00 2.80
C ALA A 65 5.08 -28.24 3.56
N VAL A 66 5.59 -27.23 4.28
CA VAL A 66 6.79 -27.39 5.12
C VAL A 66 6.53 -28.38 6.26
N LEU A 67 5.38 -28.33 6.93
CA LEU A 67 5.01 -29.29 7.98
C LEU A 67 4.89 -30.71 7.44
N GLU A 68 4.25 -30.89 6.28
CA GLU A 68 4.16 -32.19 5.60
C GLU A 68 5.56 -32.73 5.29
N GLN A 69 6.42 -31.90 4.69
CA GLN A 69 7.78 -32.28 4.37
C GLN A 69 8.62 -32.60 5.62
N MET A 70 8.48 -31.86 6.72
CA MET A 70 9.15 -32.17 7.98
C MET A 70 8.70 -33.52 8.54
N ASN A 71 7.38 -33.76 8.61
CA ASN A 71 6.84 -35.03 9.11
C ASN A 71 7.26 -36.21 8.25
N LYS A 72 7.24 -36.05 6.91
CA LYS A 72 7.73 -37.04 5.97
C LYS A 72 9.21 -37.33 6.17
N THR A 73 10.03 -36.29 6.30
CA THR A 73 11.48 -36.42 6.54
C THR A 73 11.75 -37.15 7.85
N ILE A 74 11.03 -36.83 8.93
CA ILE A 74 11.21 -37.50 10.23
C ILE A 74 10.79 -38.98 10.16
N SER A 75 9.67 -39.29 9.50
CA SER A 75 9.09 -40.65 9.45
C SER A 75 9.78 -41.58 8.45
N GLU A 76 10.24 -41.06 7.31
CA GLU A 76 10.80 -41.86 6.22
C GLU A 76 12.33 -41.91 6.20
N ALA A 77 13.03 -41.00 6.88
CA ALA A 77 14.49 -40.89 6.73
C ALA A 77 15.29 -42.06 7.30
N GLY A 78 14.70 -43.01 8.04
CA GLY A 78 15.40 -44.19 8.55
C GLY A 78 16.68 -43.81 9.32
N THR A 79 17.84 -44.26 8.82
CA THR A 79 19.20 -43.94 9.31
C THR A 79 19.91 -42.85 8.50
N SER A 80 19.27 -42.27 7.48
CA SER A 80 19.85 -41.25 6.60
C SER A 80 20.03 -39.88 7.27
N ILE A 81 19.33 -39.64 8.38
CA ILE A 81 19.52 -38.48 9.25
C ILE A 81 19.70 -38.95 10.70
N SER A 82 20.50 -38.22 11.48
CA SER A 82 20.76 -38.54 12.88
C SER A 82 19.54 -38.24 13.77
N GLU A 83 19.55 -38.80 14.97
CA GLU A 83 18.51 -38.54 15.96
C GLU A 83 18.50 -37.07 16.41
N GLU A 84 19.67 -36.42 16.48
CA GLU A 84 19.79 -34.99 16.76
C GLU A 84 19.11 -34.15 15.68
N GLN A 85 19.25 -34.52 14.40
CA GLN A 85 18.60 -33.83 13.28
C GLN A 85 17.08 -34.01 13.31
N LYS A 86 16.58 -35.22 13.64
CA LYS A 86 15.14 -35.46 13.84
C LYS A 86 14.59 -34.62 14.99
N ASN A 87 15.32 -34.56 16.10
CA ASN A 87 14.96 -33.75 17.26
C ASN A 87 14.97 -32.26 16.94
N GLU A 88 15.89 -31.79 16.11
CA GLU A 88 15.92 -30.41 15.61
C GLU A 88 14.67 -30.08 14.80
N LEU A 89 14.32 -30.90 13.79
CA LEU A 89 13.10 -30.70 13.00
C LEU A 89 11.83 -30.72 13.86
N THR A 90 11.77 -31.64 14.83
CA THR A 90 10.62 -31.78 15.74
C THR A 90 10.38 -30.51 16.56
N LYS A 91 11.42 -29.76 16.93
CA LYS A 91 11.29 -28.48 17.64
C LYS A 91 10.61 -27.39 16.81
N PHE A 92 10.72 -27.44 15.48
CA PHE A 92 10.11 -26.46 14.59
C PHE A 92 8.64 -26.76 14.31
N ILE A 93 8.20 -28.02 14.36
CA ILE A 93 6.80 -28.41 14.11
C ILE A 93 5.78 -27.54 14.87
N PRO A 94 5.84 -27.39 16.21
CA PRO A 94 4.85 -26.58 16.92
C PRO A 94 4.88 -25.10 16.54
N ILE A 95 6.04 -24.57 16.13
CA ILE A 95 6.18 -23.17 15.67
C ILE A 95 5.41 -22.97 14.36
N TYR A 96 5.60 -23.87 13.39
CA TYR A 96 4.90 -23.82 12.11
C TYR A 96 3.40 -24.10 12.26
N GLN A 97 3.00 -25.03 13.14
CA GLN A 97 1.58 -25.26 13.45
C GLN A 97 0.90 -24.02 14.04
N ALA A 98 1.59 -23.29 14.92
CA ALA A 98 1.08 -22.02 15.45
C ALA A 98 0.89 -20.97 14.35
N ARG A 99 1.79 -20.92 13.37
CA ARG A 99 1.67 -20.02 12.21
C ARG A 99 0.52 -20.41 11.28
N VAL A 100 0.35 -21.71 10.98
CA VAL A 100 -0.81 -22.23 10.24
C VAL A 100 -2.12 -21.81 10.91
N LYS A 101 -2.23 -21.96 12.24
CA LYS A 101 -3.41 -21.53 12.99
C LYS A 101 -3.66 -20.03 12.85
N ALA A 102 -2.61 -19.21 12.99
CA ALA A 102 -2.72 -17.76 12.85
C ALA A 102 -3.18 -17.34 11.45
N CYS A 103 -2.65 -17.96 10.39
CA CYS A 103 -3.09 -17.72 9.02
C CYS A 103 -4.56 -18.09 8.81
N LYS A 104 -5.00 -19.26 9.31
CA LYS A 104 -6.42 -19.67 9.23
C LYS A 104 -7.33 -18.67 9.92
N THR A 105 -6.99 -18.24 11.15
CA THR A 105 -7.76 -17.22 11.86
C THR A 105 -7.80 -15.88 11.12
N ALA A 106 -6.70 -15.46 10.49
CA ALA A 106 -6.68 -14.24 9.69
C ALA A 106 -7.54 -14.36 8.42
N ILE A 107 -7.48 -15.50 7.74
CA ILE A 107 -8.32 -15.80 6.56
C ILE A 107 -9.79 -15.80 6.95
N ASP A 108 -10.17 -16.49 8.02
CA ASP A 108 -11.55 -16.54 8.52
C ASP A 108 -12.07 -15.15 8.89
N ALA A 109 -11.23 -14.28 9.44
CA ALA A 109 -11.60 -12.91 9.78
C ALA A 109 -11.76 -11.99 8.56
N LEU A 110 -11.19 -12.34 7.41
CA LEU A 110 -11.17 -11.54 6.18
C LEU A 110 -12.00 -12.15 5.05
N VAL A 111 -12.61 -13.33 5.25
CA VAL A 111 -13.38 -14.04 4.21
C VAL A 111 -14.65 -13.28 3.83
N GLU A 112 -15.22 -12.52 4.76
CA GLU A 112 -16.36 -11.63 4.52
C GLU A 112 -15.89 -10.22 4.14
N THR A 113 -15.23 -10.10 2.99
CA THR A 113 -14.80 -8.81 2.47
C THR A 113 -16.03 -7.92 2.19
N PRO A 114 -16.08 -6.68 2.71
CA PRO A 114 -17.19 -5.78 2.45
C PRO A 114 -17.31 -5.47 0.95
N PRO A 115 -18.53 -5.22 0.44
CA PRO A 115 -18.71 -4.90 -0.98
C PRO A 115 -17.99 -3.60 -1.33
N ALA A 116 -17.24 -3.61 -2.43
CA ALA A 116 -16.66 -2.39 -2.98
C ALA A 116 -17.77 -1.43 -3.42
N PRO A 117 -17.64 -0.11 -3.16
CA PRO A 117 -18.62 0.84 -3.65
C PRO A 117 -18.61 0.88 -5.17
N ALA A 118 -19.78 0.95 -5.80
CA ALA A 118 -19.88 1.14 -7.25
C ALA A 118 -19.33 2.53 -7.63
N ILE A 119 -18.30 2.59 -8.47
CA ILE A 119 -17.68 3.83 -8.96
C ILE A 119 -17.93 3.97 -10.45
N SER A 120 -18.60 5.04 -10.86
CA SER A 120 -18.81 5.36 -12.28
C SER A 120 -17.51 5.85 -12.94
N PRO A 121 -17.40 5.82 -14.29
CA PRO A 121 -16.21 6.31 -14.98
C PRO A 121 -15.85 7.77 -14.67
N VAL A 122 -16.85 8.64 -14.51
CA VAL A 122 -16.67 10.06 -14.17
C VAL A 122 -16.11 10.20 -12.75
N GLU A 123 -16.66 9.46 -11.79
CA GLU A 123 -16.16 9.45 -10.41
C GLU A 123 -14.76 8.86 -10.31
N ASP A 124 -14.44 7.82 -11.10
CA ASP A 124 -13.12 7.21 -11.11
C ASP A 124 -12.05 8.19 -11.60
N ASP A 125 -12.35 8.95 -12.66
CA ASP A 125 -11.44 10.00 -13.14
C ASP A 125 -11.33 11.18 -12.17
N ALA A 126 -12.43 11.56 -11.50
CA ALA A 126 -12.41 12.58 -10.46
C ALA A 126 -11.55 12.14 -9.25
N ILE A 127 -11.67 10.89 -8.81
CA ILE A 127 -10.83 10.29 -7.75
C ILE A 127 -9.35 10.33 -8.13
N LYS A 128 -9.01 10.01 -9.39
CA LYS A 128 -7.62 10.11 -9.88
C LYS A 128 -7.11 11.55 -9.86
N MET A 129 -7.94 12.52 -10.26
CA MET A 129 -7.58 13.95 -10.19
C MET A 129 -7.28 14.36 -8.76
N LEU A 130 -8.11 13.96 -7.78
CA LEU A 130 -7.89 14.24 -6.37
C LEU A 130 -6.60 13.61 -5.84
N PHE A 131 -6.31 12.36 -6.24
CA PHE A 131 -5.07 11.69 -5.87
C PHE A 131 -3.82 12.42 -6.40
N VAL A 132 -3.88 12.89 -7.65
CA VAL A 132 -2.79 13.70 -8.23
C VAL A 132 -2.66 15.04 -7.50
N LYS A 133 -3.77 15.73 -7.24
CA LYS A 133 -3.81 16.99 -6.46
C LYS A 133 -3.15 16.82 -5.09
N GLY A 134 -3.53 15.78 -4.34
CA GLY A 134 -2.96 15.48 -3.03
C GLY A 134 -1.45 15.21 -3.08
N LYS A 135 -0.97 14.45 -4.08
CA LYS A 135 0.48 14.24 -4.27
C LYS A 135 1.24 15.54 -4.58
N VAL A 136 0.66 16.42 -5.40
CA VAL A 136 1.27 17.72 -5.71
C VAL A 136 1.33 18.60 -4.46
N GLU A 137 0.28 18.60 -3.65
CA GLU A 137 0.25 19.31 -2.37
C GLU A 137 1.30 18.77 -1.39
N ASP A 138 1.45 17.45 -1.26
CA ASP A 138 2.47 16.81 -0.44
C ASP A 138 3.89 17.19 -0.88
N VAL A 139 4.16 17.15 -2.19
CA VAL A 139 5.46 17.57 -2.75
C VAL A 139 5.72 19.04 -2.47
N LYS A 140 4.74 19.91 -2.69
CA LYS A 140 4.84 21.34 -2.41
C LYS A 140 5.16 21.61 -0.94
N LYS A 141 4.46 20.93 -0.02
CA LYS A 141 4.70 21.03 1.42
C LYS A 141 6.12 20.61 1.78
N ARG A 142 6.60 19.46 1.26
CA ARG A 142 7.97 19.00 1.49
C ARG A 142 9.01 19.97 0.94
N SER A 143 8.79 20.55 -0.24
CA SER A 143 9.69 21.55 -0.81
C SER A 143 9.74 22.83 0.03
N GLN A 144 8.60 23.27 0.58
CA GLN A 144 8.55 24.39 1.51
C GLN A 144 9.30 24.09 2.81
N GLU A 145 9.10 22.91 3.41
CA GLU A 145 9.84 22.50 4.61
C GLU A 145 11.36 22.46 4.39
N VAL A 146 11.82 22.04 3.20
CA VAL A 146 13.24 22.08 2.84
C VAL A 146 13.75 23.51 2.68
N ALA A 147 12.97 24.38 2.02
CA ALA A 147 13.31 25.79 1.85
C ALA A 147 13.40 26.51 3.22
N ASP A 148 12.44 26.27 4.11
CA ASP A 148 12.40 26.85 5.46
C ASP A 148 13.59 26.37 6.31
N LYS A 149 13.95 25.08 6.20
CA LYS A 149 15.15 24.53 6.84
C LYS A 149 16.45 25.14 6.29
N ALA A 150 16.51 25.42 4.99
CA ALA A 150 17.67 26.07 4.38
C ALA A 150 17.79 27.54 4.84
N MET A 151 16.67 28.27 4.88
CA MET A 151 16.64 29.66 5.33
C MET A 151 16.98 29.81 6.82
N THR A 152 16.47 28.93 7.68
CA THR A 152 16.82 28.92 9.11
C THR A 152 18.28 28.57 9.34
N LYS A 153 18.89 27.68 8.55
CA LYS A 153 20.33 27.39 8.62
C LYS A 153 21.20 28.58 8.19
N VAL A 154 20.77 29.33 7.17
CA VAL A 154 21.48 30.55 6.71
C VAL A 154 21.35 31.69 7.73
N GLN A 155 20.18 31.86 8.36
CA GLN A 155 19.98 32.86 9.43
C GLN A 155 20.72 32.48 10.72
N GLY A 156 20.72 31.20 11.09
CA GLY A 156 21.49 30.70 12.24
C GLY A 156 23.00 30.91 12.08
N ASN A 157 23.55 30.72 10.88
CA ASN A 157 24.97 30.98 10.62
C ASN A 157 25.34 32.48 10.62
N LYS A 158 24.41 33.39 10.35
CA LYS A 158 24.68 34.84 10.41
C LYS A 158 24.78 35.37 11.84
N ASN A 159 24.12 34.73 12.81
CA ASN A 159 24.15 35.16 14.21
C ASN A 159 25.37 34.61 15.00
N THR A 160 26.16 33.69 14.45
CA THR A 160 27.34 33.11 15.12
C THR A 160 28.65 33.76 14.67
N GLN A 161 28.62 34.77 13.79
CA GLN A 161 29.81 35.39 13.21
C GLN A 161 30.19 36.75 13.83
N GLU A 162 29.53 37.18 14.91
CA GLU A 162 29.92 38.33 15.75
C GLU A 162 30.11 37.90 17.21
N ALA A 163 31.16 37.12 17.49
CA ALA A 163 31.75 37.10 18.83
C ALA A 163 33.03 37.96 18.76
N PRO A 164 33.10 39.11 19.46
CA PRO A 164 34.30 39.95 19.46
C PRO A 164 35.46 39.17 20.08
N ALA A 165 36.62 39.22 19.40
CA ALA A 165 37.85 38.58 19.85
C ALA A 165 38.20 39.05 21.27
N PRO A 166 38.61 38.14 22.18
CA PRO A 166 39.01 38.52 23.52
C PRO A 166 40.25 39.42 23.47
N ALA A 167 40.18 40.54 24.20
CA ALA A 167 41.29 41.47 24.34
C ALA A 167 42.50 40.75 24.97
N ALA A 168 43.66 40.86 24.32
CA ALA A 168 44.91 40.31 24.81
C ALA A 168 45.42 41.07 26.05
N PRO A 169 46.14 40.41 26.97
CA PRO A 169 46.59 40.97 28.24
C PRO A 169 47.67 42.06 28.10
#